data_AF-E6QPN5-F1
#
_entry.id   AF-E6QPN5-F1
#
_cell.length_a   1.000
_cell.length_b   1.000
_cell.length_c   1.000
_cell.angle_alpha   90.00
_cell.angle_beta   90.00
_cell.angle_gamma   90.00
#
_symmetry.space_group_name_H-M   'P 1'
#
loop_
_entity.id
_entity.type
_entity.pdbx_description
1 polymer ?
#
loop_
_entity_poly.entity_id
_entity_poly.type
_entity_poly.pdbx_seq_one_letter_code
_entity_poly.pdbx_strand_id
1 'polypeptide(L)'
;MLVEINTLGGDIQRLSFLKQPDGLDKSKPFSLFEKGANTHNYTAQSGLLGFDMPSHNSLFVSEHDSYEFTDAAEKIEVRLTTVNHAGIKVAKLFTFHKGSYLIDLSYDVDNGTTEPVATSAYFQLVRDSKEPAGGIRFVPTYTGAAVFTEKEKLQKVEFSSIEKDKAKYPKESDNGWIGILQHYFVAAWLPKEHSDREYFTRKLDNGLFAVGVIVPIQVTTPKGNGSVTVSLYAGPAISSLDNIAPGLGLSVDYGWLTIIAKPMFWLMTWLHGWVQNWGVAIILLTFFIKLLFFPLSAASYRSMAKMRVVAPKLEKIKKQYGDDREKLNQAMMELYKTEKINPLGGCLPVLIQIPVFIALYWSILESVEMRNAPFFGWIHDLSAADPYYILPVIMGASMILQSKLNPAPPDPMQAKLMKIMPVIFSVVFFFFPAGLVLYSIVNNILSIGQQWYITRGLEAQGLADKH
;
A
#
# COMPACT_ATOMS: atom_id res chain seq x y z
N MET A 1 -7.03 6.39 -20.39
CA MET A 1 -5.61 6.74 -20.12
C MET A 1 -5.10 7.53 -21.32
N LEU A 2 -4.01 8.27 -21.17
CA LEU A 2 -3.26 8.85 -22.29
C LEU A 2 -1.91 8.15 -22.36
N VAL A 3 -1.49 7.72 -23.55
CA VAL A 3 -0.26 6.95 -23.75
C VAL A 3 0.54 7.56 -24.90
N GLU A 4 1.82 7.84 -24.68
CA GLU A 4 2.74 8.30 -25.71
C GLU A 4 3.75 7.20 -26.02
N ILE A 5 3.79 6.76 -27.27
CA ILE A 5 4.70 5.71 -27.76
C ILE A 5 5.72 6.35 -28.70
N ASN A 6 7.01 6.13 -28.44
CA ASN A 6 8.06 6.59 -29.32
C ASN A 6 8.27 5.58 -30.46
N THR A 7 8.19 6.02 -31.71
CA THR A 7 8.48 5.19 -32.89
C THR A 7 9.92 4.71 -32.94
N LEU A 8 10.86 5.41 -32.29
CA LEU A 8 12.17 4.87 -31.97
C LEU A 8 12.03 3.90 -30.78
N GLY A 9 12.11 2.61 -31.08
CA GLY A 9 11.99 1.48 -30.15
C GLY A 9 10.59 0.93 -29.97
N GLY A 10 9.56 1.76 -30.21
CA GLY A 10 8.20 1.44 -29.80
C GLY A 10 8.08 1.42 -28.27
N ASP A 11 8.72 2.35 -27.57
CA ASP A 11 8.70 2.41 -26.11
C ASP A 11 7.53 3.26 -25.62
N ILE A 12 6.84 2.84 -24.55
CA ILE A 12 5.88 3.70 -23.86
C ILE A 12 6.67 4.67 -22.98
N GLN A 13 6.74 5.93 -23.41
CA GLN A 13 7.49 6.99 -22.72
C GLN A 13 6.63 7.77 -21.75
N ARG A 14 5.32 7.81 -21.99
CA ARG A 14 4.36 8.43 -21.09
C ARG A 14 3.10 7.59 -20.97
N LEU A 15 2.59 7.47 -19.76
CA LEU A 15 1.30 6.85 -19.47
C LEU A 15 0.63 7.62 -18.32
N SER A 16 -0.45 8.33 -18.63
CA SER A 16 -1.16 9.18 -17.68
C SER A 16 -2.59 8.71 -17.41
N PHE A 17 -3.00 8.77 -16.14
CA PHE A 17 -4.32 8.41 -15.67
C PHE A 17 -5.23 9.64 -15.59
N LEU A 18 -6.06 9.83 -16.61
CA LEU A 18 -6.92 11.02 -16.76
C LEU A 18 -7.90 11.26 -15.59
N LYS A 19 -8.25 10.21 -14.83
CA LYS A 19 -9.17 10.29 -13.68
C LYS A 19 -8.44 10.43 -12.33
N GLN A 20 -7.11 10.43 -12.33
CA GLN A 20 -6.29 10.51 -11.12
C GLN A 20 -5.48 11.80 -11.16
N PRO A 21 -5.70 12.76 -10.24
CA PRO A 21 -4.92 13.99 -10.23
C PRO A 21 -3.50 13.70 -9.74
N ASP A 22 -2.55 14.53 -10.19
CA ASP A 22 -1.15 14.43 -9.79
C ASP A 22 -0.95 14.66 -8.28
N GLY A 23 0.18 14.18 -7.75
CA GLY A 23 0.54 14.36 -6.35
C GLY A 23 0.86 15.81 -5.97
N LEU A 24 1.50 16.56 -6.86
CA LEU A 24 1.95 17.94 -6.63
C LEU A 24 1.02 18.97 -7.26
N ASP A 25 0.61 18.74 -8.52
CA ASP A 25 -0.23 19.67 -9.28
C ASP A 25 -1.59 19.04 -9.61
N LYS A 26 -2.57 19.25 -8.74
CA LYS A 26 -3.92 18.66 -8.86
C LYS A 26 -4.66 19.04 -10.16
N SER A 27 -4.18 20.04 -10.93
CA SER A 27 -4.73 20.39 -12.24
C SER A 27 -4.31 19.45 -13.37
N LYS A 28 -3.28 18.62 -13.14
CA LYS A 28 -2.74 17.69 -14.13
C LYS A 28 -3.10 16.25 -13.78
N PRO A 29 -3.22 15.37 -14.80
CA PRO A 29 -3.35 13.94 -14.56
C PRO A 29 -2.02 13.38 -14.04
N PHE A 30 -2.11 12.41 -13.15
CA PHE A 30 -0.96 11.64 -12.69
C PHE A 30 -0.37 10.83 -13.84
N SER A 31 0.95 10.91 -14.01
CA SER A 31 1.71 10.09 -14.96
C SER A 31 2.43 8.97 -14.21
N LEU A 32 2.13 7.71 -14.57
CA LEU A 32 2.88 6.56 -14.07
C LEU A 32 4.22 6.43 -14.80
N PHE A 33 4.17 6.48 -16.13
CA PHE A 33 5.37 6.55 -16.97
C PHE A 33 5.59 7.98 -17.41
N GLU A 34 6.84 8.43 -17.33
CA GLU A 34 7.30 9.73 -17.78
C GLU A 34 8.81 9.67 -18.03
N LYS A 35 9.27 10.28 -19.13
CA LYS A 35 10.69 10.39 -19.48
C LYS A 35 11.01 11.87 -19.71
N GLY A 36 11.87 12.45 -18.87
CA GLY A 36 12.15 13.89 -18.93
C GLY A 36 13.37 14.31 -18.11
N ALA A 37 14.02 15.41 -18.53
CA ALA A 37 15.30 15.86 -17.96
C ALA A 37 15.24 16.26 -16.47
N ASN A 38 14.04 16.60 -15.95
CA ASN A 38 13.82 17.02 -14.56
C ASN A 38 12.68 16.24 -13.88
N THR A 39 12.20 15.16 -14.51
CA THR A 39 11.15 14.32 -13.96
C THR A 39 11.74 13.01 -13.46
N HIS A 40 10.91 12.22 -12.80
CA HIS A 40 11.20 10.83 -12.55
C HIS A 40 11.28 10.09 -13.90
N ASN A 41 12.34 9.32 -14.15
CA ASN A 41 12.45 8.50 -15.36
C ASN A 41 11.77 7.16 -15.12
N TYR A 42 10.69 6.87 -15.84
CA TYR A 42 9.99 5.60 -15.81
C TYR A 42 9.36 5.29 -17.17
N THR A 43 9.80 4.24 -17.83
CA THR A 43 9.31 3.84 -19.16
C THR A 43 9.12 2.33 -19.27
N ALA A 44 8.21 1.90 -20.14
CA ALA A 44 8.10 0.51 -20.55
C ALA A 44 8.74 0.31 -21.94
N GLN A 45 9.73 -0.57 -22.00
CA GLN A 45 10.49 -0.86 -23.21
C GLN A 45 10.38 -2.34 -23.57
N SER A 46 10.61 -2.65 -24.84
CA SER A 46 10.71 -4.04 -25.29
C SER A 46 11.43 -4.14 -26.62
N GLY A 47 11.83 -5.34 -26.99
CA GLY A 47 12.52 -5.61 -28.25
C GLY A 47 12.81 -7.07 -28.45
N LEU A 48 13.45 -7.40 -29.57
CA LEU A 48 13.88 -8.73 -29.92
C LEU A 48 15.39 -8.87 -29.70
N LEU A 49 15.80 -10.01 -29.15
CA LEU A 49 17.20 -10.40 -28.94
C LEU A 49 17.68 -11.21 -30.14
N GLY A 50 18.89 -10.94 -30.59
CA GLY A 50 19.51 -11.65 -31.71
C GLY A 50 20.27 -10.69 -32.61
N PHE A 51 21.07 -11.26 -33.51
CA PHE A 51 21.80 -10.46 -34.50
C PHE A 51 20.82 -9.76 -35.45
N ASP A 52 20.97 -8.44 -35.62
CA ASP A 52 20.14 -7.61 -36.49
C ASP A 52 18.62 -7.70 -36.23
N MET A 53 18.22 -8.05 -35.00
CA MET A 53 16.81 -8.04 -34.60
C MET A 53 16.42 -6.66 -34.04
N PRO A 54 15.22 -6.16 -34.35
CA PRO A 54 14.80 -4.84 -33.91
C PRO A 54 14.62 -4.79 -32.39
N SER A 55 15.11 -3.71 -31.78
CA SER A 55 15.11 -3.50 -30.33
C SER A 55 14.48 -2.16 -29.96
N HIS A 56 14.58 -1.78 -28.68
CA HIS A 56 14.18 -0.46 -28.16
C HIS A 56 14.97 0.71 -28.78
N ASN A 57 15.95 0.45 -29.64
CA ASN A 57 16.72 1.46 -30.38
C ASN A 57 16.42 1.46 -31.90
N SER A 58 15.51 0.59 -32.36
CA SER A 58 15.18 0.46 -33.79
C SER A 58 14.04 1.38 -34.18
N LEU A 59 14.10 1.97 -35.37
CA LEU A 59 13.00 2.79 -35.88
C LEU A 59 11.85 1.90 -36.37
N PHE A 60 10.65 2.18 -35.89
CA PHE A 60 9.41 1.61 -36.38
C PHE A 60 8.56 2.66 -37.10
N VAL A 61 7.67 2.20 -37.96
CA VAL A 61 6.69 3.02 -38.66
C VAL A 61 5.29 2.69 -38.15
N SER A 62 4.50 3.74 -37.85
CA SER A 62 3.09 3.64 -37.51
C SER A 62 2.23 4.11 -38.69
N GLU A 63 1.01 3.59 -38.81
CA GLU A 63 0.06 4.04 -39.84
C GLU A 63 -0.55 5.42 -39.51
N HIS A 64 -0.69 5.73 -38.23
CA HIS A 64 -1.29 6.97 -37.75
C HIS A 64 -0.49 7.57 -36.59
N ASP A 65 -0.53 8.89 -36.45
CA ASP A 65 0.15 9.59 -35.36
C ASP A 65 -0.68 9.62 -34.06
N SER A 66 -1.99 9.36 -34.14
CA SER A 66 -2.90 9.39 -33.00
C SER A 66 -3.99 8.32 -33.13
N TYR A 67 -4.35 7.72 -32.00
CA TYR A 67 -5.39 6.72 -31.90
C TYR A 67 -6.31 7.05 -30.71
N GLU A 68 -7.62 7.05 -30.93
CA GLU A 68 -8.62 7.39 -29.90
C GLU A 68 -9.76 6.37 -29.88
N PHE A 69 -10.35 6.15 -28.70
CA PHE A 69 -11.50 5.25 -28.56
C PHE A 69 -12.72 5.97 -29.13
N THR A 70 -13.36 5.36 -30.13
CA THR A 70 -14.70 5.76 -30.56
C THR A 70 -15.74 5.13 -29.63
N ASP A 71 -16.96 5.68 -29.60
CA ASP A 71 -18.00 5.24 -28.66
C ASP A 71 -18.31 3.74 -28.74
N ALA A 72 -18.19 3.14 -29.94
CA ALA A 72 -18.47 1.73 -30.21
C ALA A 72 -17.25 0.79 -30.12
N ALA A 73 -16.02 1.31 -30.08
CA ALA A 73 -14.82 0.47 -30.07
C ALA A 73 -14.50 -0.03 -28.66
N GLU A 74 -14.37 -1.35 -28.49
CA GLU A 74 -13.95 -1.97 -27.22
C GLU A 74 -12.43 -2.12 -27.11
N LYS A 75 -11.70 -2.05 -28.24
CA LYS A 75 -10.24 -2.07 -28.29
C LYS A 75 -9.66 -1.12 -29.35
N ILE A 76 -8.41 -0.72 -29.14
CA ILE A 76 -7.57 0.00 -30.10
C ILE A 76 -6.30 -0.81 -30.32
N GLU A 77 -5.90 -0.94 -31.58
CA GLU A 77 -4.68 -1.61 -31.99
C GLU A 77 -3.71 -0.59 -32.61
N VAL A 78 -2.54 -0.44 -32.01
CA VAL A 78 -1.45 0.40 -32.52
C VAL A 78 -0.37 -0.53 -33.07
N ARG A 79 -0.32 -0.64 -34.39
CA ARG A 79 0.67 -1.48 -35.08
C ARG A 79 1.88 -0.64 -35.49
N LEU A 80 3.05 -1.07 -35.02
CA LEU A 80 4.35 -0.53 -35.38
C LEU A 80 5.09 -1.57 -36.20
N THR A 81 5.59 -1.21 -37.39
CA THR A 81 6.26 -2.15 -38.29
C THR A 81 7.69 -1.73 -38.58
N THR A 82 8.56 -2.71 -38.77
CA THR A 82 9.93 -2.49 -39.22
C THR A 82 10.41 -3.72 -40.01
N VAL A 83 11.44 -3.53 -40.83
CA VAL A 83 12.09 -4.60 -41.58
C VAL A 83 13.58 -4.49 -41.31
N ASN A 84 14.20 -5.59 -40.88
CA ASN A 84 15.64 -5.58 -40.65
C ASN A 84 16.43 -5.70 -41.97
N HIS A 85 17.76 -5.64 -41.91
CA HIS A 85 18.60 -5.68 -43.10
C HIS A 85 18.54 -7.04 -43.81
N ALA A 86 18.22 -8.11 -43.08
CA ALA A 86 18.02 -9.46 -43.63
C ALA A 86 16.64 -9.66 -44.31
N GLY A 87 15.72 -8.68 -44.25
CA GLY A 87 14.38 -8.79 -44.84
C GLY A 87 13.34 -9.48 -43.96
N ILE A 88 13.65 -9.72 -42.69
CA ILE A 88 12.68 -10.19 -41.68
C ILE A 88 11.76 -9.03 -41.34
N LYS A 89 10.46 -9.23 -41.48
CA LYS A 89 9.46 -8.23 -41.12
C LYS A 89 9.04 -8.46 -39.69
N VAL A 90 9.02 -7.38 -38.91
CA VAL A 90 8.60 -7.42 -37.51
C VAL A 90 7.47 -6.43 -37.32
N ALA A 91 6.38 -6.89 -36.73
CA ALA A 91 5.31 -6.04 -36.24
C ALA A 91 5.27 -6.09 -34.71
N LYS A 92 5.26 -4.90 -34.10
CA LYS A 92 5.01 -4.69 -32.68
C LYS A 92 3.60 -4.14 -32.54
N LEU A 93 2.72 -4.88 -31.88
CA LEU A 93 1.30 -4.56 -31.78
C LEU A 93 0.94 -4.26 -30.33
N PHE A 94 0.50 -3.04 -30.05
CA PHE A 94 -0.12 -2.67 -28.79
C PHE A 94 -1.63 -2.80 -28.92
N THR A 95 -2.27 -3.56 -28.03
CA THR A 95 -3.71 -3.64 -27.93
C THR A 95 -4.17 -3.03 -26.62
N PHE A 96 -4.94 -1.96 -26.70
CA PHE A 96 -5.56 -1.28 -25.57
C PHE A 96 -7.03 -1.65 -25.47
N HIS A 97 -7.51 -1.93 -24.25
CA HIS A 97 -8.91 -2.29 -24.01
C HIS A 97 -9.64 -1.16 -23.28
N LYS A 98 -10.88 -0.89 -23.66
CA LYS A 98 -11.69 0.19 -23.08
C LYS A 98 -11.88 -0.04 -21.59
N GLY A 99 -11.59 0.98 -20.78
CA GLY A 99 -11.74 0.91 -19.32
C GLY A 99 -10.74 0.00 -18.59
N SER A 100 -9.73 -0.53 -19.29
CA SER A 100 -8.71 -1.42 -18.71
C SER A 100 -7.37 -0.72 -18.52
N TYR A 101 -6.60 -1.19 -17.53
CA TYR A 101 -5.18 -0.86 -17.34
C TYR A 101 -4.23 -1.91 -17.94
N LEU A 102 -4.79 -2.94 -18.59
CA LEU A 102 -4.04 -3.95 -19.35
C LEU A 102 -3.79 -3.47 -20.77
N ILE A 103 -2.54 -3.65 -21.21
CA ILE A 103 -2.08 -3.38 -22.56
C ILE A 103 -1.44 -4.67 -23.05
N ASP A 104 -1.98 -5.31 -24.08
CA ASP A 104 -1.33 -6.47 -24.67
C ASP A 104 -0.26 -5.99 -25.64
N LEU A 105 0.96 -6.51 -25.48
CA LEU A 105 2.06 -6.23 -26.39
C LEU A 105 2.49 -7.51 -27.08
N SER A 106 2.29 -7.54 -28.40
CA SER A 106 2.67 -8.66 -29.25
C SER A 106 3.83 -8.30 -30.18
N TYR A 107 4.71 -9.27 -30.40
CA TYR A 107 5.63 -9.27 -31.53
C TYR A 107 5.20 -10.34 -32.52
N ASP A 108 5.01 -9.96 -33.78
CA ASP A 108 4.90 -10.89 -34.90
C ASP A 108 6.19 -10.81 -35.72
N VAL A 109 6.84 -11.95 -35.89
CA VAL A 109 8.06 -12.11 -36.68
C VAL A 109 7.73 -12.93 -37.91
N ASP A 110 7.88 -12.32 -39.08
CA ASP A 110 7.73 -12.96 -40.39
C ASP A 110 9.11 -13.16 -41.00
N ASN A 111 9.61 -14.40 -40.92
CA ASN A 111 10.92 -14.77 -41.40
C ASN A 111 10.89 -15.01 -42.91
N GLY A 112 11.04 -13.96 -43.71
CA GLY A 112 11.14 -14.06 -45.17
C GLY A 112 12.40 -14.76 -45.71
N THR A 113 13.32 -15.20 -44.85
CA THR A 113 14.62 -15.75 -45.24
C THR A 113 14.59 -17.27 -45.45
N THR A 114 15.68 -17.82 -45.98
CA THR A 114 15.87 -19.26 -46.22
C THR A 114 16.42 -20.03 -45.02
N GLU A 115 16.83 -19.33 -43.96
CA GLU A 115 17.38 -19.91 -42.74
C GLU A 115 16.37 -19.80 -41.59
N PRO A 116 16.34 -20.75 -40.64
CA PRO A 116 15.53 -20.61 -39.44
C PRO A 116 16.06 -19.48 -38.53
N VAL A 117 15.16 -18.81 -37.81
CA VAL A 117 15.50 -17.68 -36.93
C VAL A 117 15.01 -17.99 -35.51
N ALA A 118 15.95 -18.31 -34.61
CA ALA A 118 15.65 -18.40 -33.20
C ALA A 118 15.89 -17.04 -32.54
N THR A 119 14.87 -16.48 -31.89
CA THR A 119 14.95 -15.18 -31.21
C THR A 119 14.15 -15.23 -29.91
N SER A 120 14.38 -14.27 -29.03
CA SER A 120 13.59 -14.07 -27.81
C SER A 120 13.16 -12.62 -27.73
N ALA A 121 11.96 -12.35 -27.24
CA ALA A 121 11.56 -10.99 -26.91
C ALA A 121 11.94 -10.67 -25.47
N TYR A 122 12.45 -9.48 -25.22
CA TYR A 122 12.54 -8.93 -23.87
C TYR A 122 11.48 -7.84 -23.67
N PHE A 123 10.94 -7.78 -22.46
CA PHE A 123 9.98 -6.77 -22.00
C PHE A 123 10.48 -6.24 -20.67
N GLN A 124 10.70 -4.94 -20.57
CA GLN A 124 11.32 -4.34 -19.37
C GLN A 124 10.69 -3.02 -18.99
N LEU A 125 10.69 -2.78 -17.68
CA LEU A 125 10.42 -1.50 -17.07
C LEU A 125 11.77 -0.88 -16.72
N VAL A 126 12.00 0.36 -17.14
CA VAL A 126 13.22 1.11 -16.84
C VAL A 126 12.87 2.29 -15.98
N ARG A 127 13.51 2.39 -14.81
CA ARG A 127 13.19 3.39 -13.80
C ARG A 127 14.42 3.87 -13.03
N ASP A 128 14.46 5.14 -12.61
CA ASP A 128 15.37 5.58 -11.54
C ASP A 128 14.92 5.12 -10.14
N SER A 129 15.80 5.23 -9.14
CA SER A 129 15.49 4.84 -7.75
C SER A 129 14.81 5.93 -6.91
N LYS A 130 14.40 7.06 -7.51
CA LYS A 130 13.76 8.16 -6.78
C LYS A 130 12.34 7.76 -6.38
N GLU A 131 11.97 8.16 -5.17
CA GLU A 131 10.60 8.02 -4.67
C GLU A 131 9.64 8.85 -5.52
N PRO A 132 8.41 8.37 -5.78
CA PRO A 132 7.39 9.14 -6.47
C PRO A 132 7.07 10.46 -5.73
N ALA A 133 6.79 11.51 -6.49
CA ALA A 133 6.34 12.78 -5.92
C ALA A 133 4.96 12.64 -5.23
N GLY A 134 4.74 13.41 -4.17
CA GLY A 134 3.46 13.42 -3.43
C GLY A 134 3.34 12.36 -2.32
N GLY A 135 4.44 11.72 -1.93
CA GLY A 135 4.49 10.85 -0.74
C GLY A 135 4.27 11.62 0.57
N ILE A 136 3.86 10.89 1.62
CA ILE A 136 3.64 11.45 2.96
C ILE A 136 4.98 11.58 3.67
N ARG A 137 5.28 12.76 4.20
CA ARG A 137 6.53 13.01 4.93
C ARG A 137 6.65 12.06 6.13
N PHE A 138 7.82 11.42 6.28
CA PHE A 138 8.15 10.46 7.34
C PHE A 138 7.41 9.12 7.27
N VAL A 139 6.71 8.83 6.17
CA VAL A 139 6.06 7.53 5.95
C VAL A 139 6.63 6.91 4.67
N PRO A 140 7.69 6.10 4.77
CA PRO A 140 8.28 5.47 3.60
C PRO A 140 7.34 4.39 3.06
N THR A 141 7.14 4.41 1.75
CA THR A 141 6.32 3.44 0.99
C THR A 141 7.25 2.64 0.09
N TYR A 142 6.99 1.35 -0.06
CA TYR A 142 7.86 0.51 -0.88
C TYR A 142 7.86 0.98 -2.34
N THR A 143 9.06 1.25 -2.87
CA THR A 143 9.28 1.51 -4.30
C THR A 143 10.43 0.63 -4.76
N GLY A 144 10.15 -0.30 -5.67
CA GLY A 144 11.15 -1.29 -6.07
C GLY A 144 10.60 -2.36 -7.01
N ALA A 145 11.50 -3.22 -7.46
CA ALA A 145 11.14 -4.35 -8.30
C ALA A 145 10.44 -5.44 -7.48
N ALA A 146 9.56 -6.19 -8.12
CA ALA A 146 8.95 -7.37 -7.51
C ALA A 146 8.82 -8.49 -8.54
N VAL A 147 9.09 -9.71 -8.10
CA VAL A 147 8.93 -10.94 -8.89
C VAL A 147 7.97 -11.84 -8.14
N PHE A 148 6.98 -12.38 -8.85
CA PHE A 148 6.09 -13.40 -8.31
C PHE A 148 6.28 -14.69 -9.08
N THR A 149 6.36 -15.81 -8.35
CA THR A 149 6.17 -17.16 -8.89
C THR A 149 5.29 -17.95 -7.94
N GLU A 150 4.62 -18.99 -8.41
CA GLU A 150 3.81 -19.85 -7.56
C GLU A 150 4.62 -20.51 -6.44
N LYS A 151 5.89 -20.86 -6.73
CA LYS A 151 6.81 -21.53 -5.82
C LYS A 151 7.34 -20.60 -4.73
N GLU A 152 7.85 -19.43 -5.11
CA GLU A 152 8.50 -18.50 -4.16
C GLU A 152 7.59 -17.37 -3.69
N LYS A 153 6.36 -17.29 -4.21
CA LYS A 153 5.41 -16.18 -3.98
C LYS A 153 6.06 -14.84 -4.34
N LEU A 154 5.55 -13.75 -3.77
CA LEU A 154 6.02 -12.40 -4.06
C LEU A 154 7.39 -12.15 -3.39
N GLN A 155 8.39 -11.87 -4.20
CA GLN A 155 9.74 -11.48 -3.78
C GLN A 155 9.96 -10.00 -4.13
N LYS A 156 10.17 -9.17 -3.11
CA LYS A 156 10.54 -7.76 -3.26
C LYS A 156 12.03 -7.63 -3.48
N VAL A 157 12.42 -6.90 -4.52
CA VAL A 157 13.81 -6.70 -4.94
C VAL A 157 14.11 -5.21 -4.92
N GLU A 158 14.82 -4.76 -3.89
CA GLU A 158 15.20 -3.35 -3.75
C GLU A 158 16.20 -2.92 -4.83
N PHE A 159 16.06 -1.69 -5.33
CA PHE A 159 17.05 -1.10 -6.25
C PHE A 159 18.46 -1.08 -5.67
N SER A 160 18.59 -0.88 -4.36
CA SER A 160 19.86 -0.95 -3.62
C SER A 160 20.56 -2.31 -3.75
N SER A 161 19.79 -3.39 -3.86
CA SER A 161 20.28 -4.76 -4.00
C SER A 161 20.64 -5.08 -5.44
N ILE A 162 19.89 -4.52 -6.41
CA ILE A 162 20.24 -4.59 -7.83
C ILE A 162 21.55 -3.84 -8.09
N GLU A 163 21.71 -2.64 -7.51
CA GLU A 163 22.92 -1.83 -7.64
C GLU A 163 24.18 -2.56 -7.14
N LYS A 164 24.05 -3.33 -6.06
CA LYS A 164 25.15 -4.07 -5.43
C LYS A 164 25.36 -5.47 -6.01
N ASP A 165 24.60 -5.85 -7.04
CA ASP A 165 24.57 -7.21 -7.62
C ASP A 165 24.31 -8.31 -6.56
N LYS A 166 23.38 -8.03 -5.64
CA LYS A 166 22.99 -8.93 -4.53
C LYS A 166 21.50 -9.28 -4.55
N ALA A 167 20.79 -8.90 -5.60
CA ALA A 167 19.37 -9.18 -5.76
C ALA A 167 19.12 -10.71 -5.79
N LYS A 168 18.18 -11.17 -4.96
CA LYS A 168 17.74 -12.57 -4.89
C LYS A 168 16.28 -12.66 -5.31
N TYR A 169 16.02 -13.43 -6.35
CA TYR A 169 14.69 -13.70 -6.90
C TYR A 169 14.80 -14.90 -7.85
N PRO A 170 13.69 -15.61 -8.15
CA PRO A 170 13.71 -16.68 -9.14
C PRO A 170 13.97 -16.10 -10.53
N LYS A 171 15.06 -16.55 -11.18
CA LYS A 171 15.45 -16.08 -12.52
C LYS A 171 14.73 -16.81 -13.63
N GLU A 172 14.51 -18.10 -13.49
CA GLU A 172 13.78 -18.90 -14.48
C GLU A 172 12.48 -19.39 -13.87
N SER A 173 11.41 -19.38 -14.66
CA SER A 173 10.12 -19.87 -14.22
C SER A 173 9.26 -20.30 -15.39
N ASP A 174 8.24 -21.09 -15.07
CA ASP A 174 7.17 -21.42 -16.00
C ASP A 174 5.81 -20.70 -15.68
N ASN A 175 5.83 -19.72 -14.76
CA ASN A 175 4.64 -19.00 -14.32
C ASN A 175 4.99 -17.61 -13.75
N GLY A 176 3.96 -16.84 -13.40
CA GLY A 176 4.08 -15.62 -12.61
C GLY A 176 4.40 -14.36 -13.42
N TRP A 177 4.94 -13.34 -12.74
CA TRP A 177 5.14 -12.01 -13.31
C TRP A 177 6.32 -11.27 -12.68
N ILE A 178 6.78 -10.23 -13.37
CA ILE A 178 7.78 -9.29 -12.85
C ILE A 178 7.32 -7.86 -13.09
N GLY A 179 7.56 -6.98 -12.12
CA GLY A 179 7.11 -5.60 -12.20
C GLY A 179 7.85 -4.66 -11.27
N ILE A 180 7.42 -3.41 -11.28
CA ILE A 180 7.82 -2.38 -10.32
C ILE A 180 6.59 -1.95 -9.53
N LEU A 181 6.72 -2.00 -8.21
CA LEU A 181 5.77 -1.50 -7.24
C LEU A 181 6.17 -0.07 -6.86
N GLN A 182 5.18 0.79 -6.70
CA GLN A 182 5.32 2.11 -6.09
C GLN A 182 4.04 2.46 -5.33
N HIS A 183 4.07 3.55 -4.56
CA HIS A 183 2.89 4.00 -3.81
C HIS A 183 1.64 4.10 -4.71
N TYR A 184 0.59 3.36 -4.36
CA TYR A 184 -0.68 3.19 -5.08
C TYR A 184 -0.69 2.50 -6.45
N PHE A 185 0.46 2.27 -7.09
CA PHE A 185 0.49 1.82 -8.49
C PHE A 185 1.49 0.70 -8.71
N VAL A 186 1.19 -0.14 -9.69
CA VAL A 186 2.07 -1.22 -10.14
C VAL A 186 2.10 -1.21 -11.66
N ALA A 187 3.31 -1.39 -12.20
CA ALA A 187 3.45 -1.87 -13.57
C ALA A 187 4.10 -3.26 -13.56
N ALA A 188 3.50 -4.22 -14.25
CA ALA A 188 3.98 -5.60 -14.29
C ALA A 188 3.80 -6.21 -15.68
N TRP A 189 4.84 -6.91 -16.14
CA TRP A 189 4.78 -7.77 -17.31
C TRP A 189 4.23 -9.13 -16.90
N LEU A 190 3.21 -9.58 -17.63
CA LEU A 190 2.44 -10.79 -17.37
C LEU A 190 2.62 -11.76 -18.56
N PRO A 191 3.71 -12.56 -18.59
CA PRO A 191 3.85 -13.65 -19.56
C PRO A 191 2.71 -14.66 -19.41
N LYS A 192 2.42 -15.37 -20.49
CA LYS A 192 1.41 -16.43 -20.47
C LYS A 192 1.82 -17.55 -19.51
N GLU A 193 0.86 -18.13 -18.81
CA GLU A 193 1.11 -19.32 -17.99
C GLU A 193 1.65 -20.48 -18.85
N HIS A 194 2.56 -21.28 -18.28
CA HIS A 194 3.18 -22.44 -18.92
C HIS A 194 4.05 -22.18 -20.18
N SER A 195 4.54 -20.95 -20.42
CA SER A 195 5.51 -20.60 -21.51
C SER A 195 6.90 -20.12 -21.05
N ASP A 196 7.95 -20.94 -21.03
CA ASP A 196 9.31 -20.64 -20.49
C ASP A 196 9.74 -19.17 -20.51
N ARG A 197 10.30 -18.68 -19.39
CA ARG A 197 10.75 -17.28 -19.28
C ARG A 197 11.96 -17.11 -18.37
N GLU A 198 12.70 -16.04 -18.62
CA GLU A 198 13.78 -15.57 -17.75
C GLU A 198 13.44 -14.17 -17.20
N TYR A 199 13.26 -14.07 -15.90
CA TYR A 199 13.18 -12.81 -15.16
C TYR A 199 14.58 -12.22 -14.93
N PHE A 200 14.71 -10.92 -15.11
CA PHE A 200 15.96 -10.21 -14.88
C PHE A 200 15.74 -8.86 -14.20
N THR A 201 16.76 -8.46 -13.46
CA THR A 201 16.97 -7.09 -12.99
C THR A 201 18.40 -6.67 -13.31
N ARG A 202 18.60 -5.45 -13.78
CA ARG A 202 19.91 -4.93 -14.19
C ARG A 202 20.06 -3.48 -13.77
N LYS A 203 21.26 -3.11 -13.31
CA LYS A 203 21.68 -1.71 -13.24
C LYS A 203 21.99 -1.22 -14.66
N LEU A 204 21.54 -0.01 -14.98
CA LEU A 204 21.88 0.73 -16.18
C LEU A 204 22.68 1.98 -15.82
N ASP A 205 23.15 2.70 -16.84
CA ASP A 205 23.82 3.98 -16.67
C ASP A 205 22.88 5.04 -16.06
N ASN A 206 23.47 6.13 -15.53
CA ASN A 206 22.75 7.28 -14.98
C ASN A 206 21.78 6.97 -13.81
N GLY A 207 22.04 5.89 -13.08
CA GLY A 207 21.22 5.51 -11.92
C GLY A 207 19.86 4.90 -12.28
N LEU A 208 19.73 4.38 -13.51
CA LEU A 208 18.54 3.66 -13.96
C LEU A 208 18.65 2.16 -13.67
N PHE A 209 17.50 1.52 -13.55
CA PHE A 209 17.35 0.09 -13.31
C PHE A 209 16.37 -0.50 -14.31
N ALA A 210 16.74 -1.60 -14.95
CA ALA A 210 15.85 -2.39 -15.78
C ALA A 210 15.31 -3.58 -14.99
N VAL A 211 14.01 -3.82 -15.11
CA VAL A 211 13.28 -4.89 -14.44
C VAL A 211 12.38 -5.53 -15.49
N GLY A 212 12.63 -6.77 -15.86
CA GLY A 212 12.00 -7.32 -17.05
C GLY A 212 12.02 -8.83 -17.17
N VAL A 213 11.45 -9.30 -18.26
CA VAL A 213 11.32 -10.71 -18.61
C VAL A 213 11.77 -10.94 -20.05
N ILE A 214 12.41 -12.08 -20.29
CA ILE A 214 12.76 -12.58 -21.62
C ILE A 214 11.89 -13.80 -21.88
N VAL A 215 11.24 -13.83 -23.04
CA VAL A 215 10.36 -14.92 -23.49
C VAL A 215 10.83 -15.38 -24.87
N PRO A 216 11.08 -16.68 -25.09
CA PRO A 216 11.51 -17.20 -26.37
C PRO A 216 10.41 -17.09 -27.42
N ILE A 217 10.80 -16.78 -28.66
CA ILE A 217 9.94 -16.86 -29.85
C ILE A 217 10.48 -17.99 -30.72
N GLN A 218 9.67 -19.01 -30.89
CA GLN A 218 10.02 -20.12 -31.77
C GLN A 218 9.55 -19.82 -33.20
N VAL A 219 10.47 -19.36 -34.07
CA VAL A 219 10.26 -19.35 -35.53
C VAL A 219 11.04 -20.54 -36.11
N THR A 220 10.40 -21.72 -36.12
CA THR A 220 11.11 -23.00 -36.32
C THR A 220 11.30 -23.40 -37.78
N THR A 221 10.77 -22.66 -38.75
CA THR A 221 10.88 -22.98 -40.17
C THR A 221 11.35 -21.79 -41.01
N PRO A 222 12.14 -22.01 -42.07
CA PRO A 222 12.34 -21.02 -43.13
C PRO A 222 10.99 -20.57 -43.71
N LYS A 223 10.82 -19.28 -44.00
CA LYS A 223 9.50 -18.71 -44.40
C LYS A 223 8.39 -18.92 -43.36
N GLY A 224 8.77 -19.18 -42.11
CA GLY A 224 7.84 -19.36 -41.00
C GLY A 224 7.48 -18.04 -40.31
N ASN A 225 6.39 -18.08 -39.56
CA ASN A 225 5.97 -16.99 -38.69
C ASN A 225 6.07 -17.44 -37.24
N GLY A 226 6.44 -16.53 -36.35
CA GLY A 226 6.34 -16.75 -34.91
C GLY A 226 5.82 -15.50 -34.22
N SER A 227 5.16 -15.69 -33.10
CA SER A 227 4.66 -14.58 -32.30
C SER A 227 4.78 -14.86 -30.82
N VAL A 228 4.87 -13.78 -30.06
CA VAL A 228 4.79 -13.80 -28.60
C VAL A 228 3.94 -12.62 -28.16
N THR A 229 3.11 -12.84 -27.15
CA THR A 229 2.30 -11.80 -26.52
C THR A 229 2.58 -11.80 -25.03
N VAL A 230 2.87 -10.62 -24.49
CA VAL A 230 3.03 -10.39 -23.06
C VAL A 230 2.18 -9.17 -22.70
N SER A 231 1.29 -9.33 -21.73
CA SER A 231 0.45 -8.22 -21.27
C SER A 231 1.23 -7.37 -20.27
N LEU A 232 1.07 -6.05 -20.36
CA LEU A 232 1.50 -5.07 -19.38
C LEU A 232 0.29 -4.63 -18.57
N TYR A 233 0.27 -4.92 -17.28
CA TYR A 233 -0.58 -4.16 -16.37
C TYR A 233 0.17 -2.89 -15.97
N ALA A 234 -0.44 -1.72 -16.14
CA ALA A 234 0.13 -0.44 -15.69
C ALA A 234 -0.98 0.42 -15.09
N GLY A 235 -1.21 0.28 -13.78
CA GLY A 235 -2.42 0.78 -13.15
C GLY A 235 -2.39 0.81 -11.63
N PRO A 236 -3.53 1.16 -11.01
CA PRO A 236 -3.70 1.16 -9.57
C PRO A 236 -3.43 -0.22 -8.96
N ALA A 237 -2.72 -0.28 -7.83
CA ALA A 237 -2.54 -1.51 -7.07
C ALA A 237 -3.81 -1.75 -6.23
N ILE A 238 -4.57 -2.80 -6.55
CA ILE A 238 -5.80 -3.18 -5.83
C ILE A 238 -5.79 -4.68 -5.53
N SER A 239 -6.46 -5.09 -4.46
CA SER A 239 -6.45 -6.50 -4.05
C SER A 239 -7.15 -7.45 -5.02
N SER A 240 -8.01 -6.94 -5.91
CA SER A 240 -8.72 -7.73 -6.92
C SER A 240 -7.91 -8.05 -8.17
N LEU A 241 -6.65 -7.61 -8.25
CA LEU A 241 -5.76 -7.90 -9.37
C LEU A 241 -5.42 -9.39 -9.53
N ASP A 242 -5.70 -10.21 -8.52
CA ASP A 242 -5.58 -11.68 -8.63
C ASP A 242 -6.50 -12.26 -9.74
N ASN A 243 -7.54 -11.53 -10.16
CA ASN A 243 -8.38 -11.90 -11.31
C ASN A 243 -7.67 -11.71 -12.67
N ILE A 244 -6.61 -10.91 -12.71
CA ILE A 244 -5.82 -10.63 -13.91
C ILE A 244 -4.65 -11.61 -14.00
N ALA A 245 -3.87 -11.73 -12.92
CA ALA A 245 -2.77 -12.67 -12.83
C ALA A 245 -2.62 -13.15 -11.37
N PRO A 246 -2.36 -14.45 -11.14
CA PRO A 246 -2.15 -14.98 -9.81
C PRO A 246 -1.09 -14.19 -9.02
N GLY A 247 -1.43 -13.81 -7.79
CA GLY A 247 -0.52 -13.11 -6.89
C GLY A 247 -0.33 -11.63 -7.19
N LEU A 248 -0.90 -11.08 -8.28
CA LEU A 248 -0.80 -9.65 -8.59
C LEU A 248 -1.52 -8.78 -7.56
N GLY A 249 -2.55 -9.31 -6.87
CA GLY A 249 -3.21 -8.65 -5.74
C GLY A 249 -2.32 -8.50 -4.50
N LEU A 250 -1.18 -9.20 -4.44
CA LEU A 250 -0.15 -9.02 -3.41
C LEU A 250 0.74 -7.78 -3.65
N SER A 251 0.55 -7.10 -4.79
CA SER A 251 1.19 -5.78 -5.04
C SER A 251 0.81 -4.74 -3.98
N VAL A 252 -0.35 -4.89 -3.33
CA VAL A 252 -0.76 -4.05 -2.21
C VAL A 252 -0.10 -4.54 -0.92
N ASP A 253 0.84 -3.75 -0.40
CA ASP A 253 1.63 -4.10 0.77
C ASP A 253 0.93 -3.72 2.08
N TYR A 254 -0.02 -4.54 2.53
CA TYR A 254 -0.66 -4.33 3.84
C TYR A 254 0.26 -4.66 5.05
N GLY A 255 1.54 -4.93 4.81
CA GLY A 255 2.52 -5.33 5.81
C GLY A 255 2.20 -6.68 6.48
N TRP A 256 2.85 -6.94 7.61
CA TRP A 256 2.71 -8.20 8.36
C TRP A 256 1.29 -8.47 8.91
N LEU A 257 0.43 -7.44 8.98
CA LEU A 257 -0.97 -7.55 9.43
C LEU A 257 -1.97 -7.70 8.28
N THR A 258 -1.53 -8.16 7.11
CA THR A 258 -2.40 -8.40 5.94
C THR A 258 -3.67 -9.20 6.28
N ILE A 259 -3.58 -10.18 7.18
CA ILE A 259 -4.71 -11.02 7.63
C ILE A 259 -5.83 -10.19 8.29
N ILE A 260 -5.48 -9.07 8.95
CA ILE A 260 -6.42 -8.16 9.61
C ILE A 260 -6.81 -7.02 8.66
N ALA A 261 -5.85 -6.48 7.92
CA ALA A 261 -6.04 -5.35 7.02
C ALA A 261 -7.01 -5.67 5.88
N LYS A 262 -6.88 -6.84 5.22
CA LYS A 262 -7.76 -7.22 4.10
C LYS A 262 -9.25 -7.29 4.48
N PRO A 263 -9.68 -8.03 5.53
CA PRO A 263 -11.08 -8.04 5.95
C PRO A 263 -11.61 -6.67 6.38
N MET A 264 -10.76 -5.87 7.02
CA MET A 264 -11.15 -4.55 7.49
C MET A 264 -11.35 -3.56 6.35
N PHE A 265 -10.46 -3.58 5.35
CA PHE A 265 -10.64 -2.80 4.13
C PHE A 265 -11.88 -3.26 3.36
N TRP A 266 -12.10 -4.57 3.24
CA TRP A 266 -13.33 -5.10 2.64
C TRP A 266 -14.59 -4.57 3.34
N LEU A 267 -14.63 -4.59 4.66
CA LEU A 267 -15.75 -4.05 5.43
C LEU A 267 -15.91 -2.54 5.24
N MET A 268 -14.80 -1.80 5.18
CA MET A 268 -14.81 -0.35 4.92
C MET A 268 -15.37 -0.03 3.54
N THR A 269 -14.94 -0.75 2.50
CA THR A 269 -15.44 -0.60 1.13
C THR A 269 -16.91 -1.00 1.03
N TRP A 270 -17.32 -2.04 1.76
CA TRP A 270 -18.72 -2.42 1.88
C TRP A 270 -19.52 -1.26 2.49
N LEU A 271 -19.12 -0.72 3.65
CA LEU A 271 -19.78 0.45 4.26
C LEU A 271 -19.82 1.67 3.33
N HIS A 272 -18.71 1.94 2.63
CA HIS A 272 -18.63 3.00 1.63
C HIS A 272 -19.66 2.82 0.51
N GLY A 273 -19.93 1.59 0.07
CA GLY A 273 -20.96 1.30 -0.93
C GLY A 273 -22.36 1.82 -0.54
N TRP A 274 -22.66 1.94 0.76
CA TRP A 274 -23.95 2.42 1.26
C TRP A 274 -23.96 3.94 1.45
N VAL A 275 -22.87 4.51 2.01
CA VAL A 275 -22.83 5.94 2.37
C VAL A 275 -22.19 6.83 1.31
N GLN A 276 -21.46 6.25 0.36
CA GLN A 276 -20.73 6.93 -0.72
C GLN A 276 -19.79 8.06 -0.23
N ASN A 277 -19.29 7.92 1.00
CA ASN A 277 -18.34 8.85 1.63
C ASN A 277 -17.36 8.07 2.52
N TRP A 278 -16.08 8.11 2.18
CA TRP A 278 -15.06 7.31 2.86
C TRP A 278 -14.84 7.73 4.32
N GLY A 279 -14.95 9.02 4.65
CA GLY A 279 -14.79 9.46 6.03
C GLY A 279 -15.95 8.98 6.91
N VAL A 280 -17.17 8.96 6.38
CA VAL A 280 -18.33 8.34 7.06
C VAL A 280 -18.15 6.83 7.19
N ALA A 281 -17.63 6.15 6.16
CA ALA A 281 -17.32 4.73 6.22
C ALA A 281 -16.31 4.42 7.33
N ILE A 282 -15.26 5.23 7.49
CA ILE A 282 -14.28 5.14 8.60
C ILE A 282 -14.98 5.32 9.95
N ILE A 283 -15.87 6.31 10.09
CA ILE A 283 -16.64 6.53 11.33
C ILE A 283 -17.46 5.27 11.67
N LEU A 284 -18.24 4.75 10.71
CA LEU A 284 -19.09 3.57 10.90
C LEU A 284 -18.28 2.31 11.23
N LEU A 285 -17.14 2.13 10.55
CA LEU A 285 -16.21 1.04 10.83
C LEU A 285 -15.71 1.12 12.28
N THR A 286 -15.39 2.32 12.75
CA THR A 286 -14.96 2.56 14.13
C THR A 286 -16.05 2.16 15.13
N PHE A 287 -17.31 2.52 14.88
CA PHE A 287 -18.45 2.10 15.70
C PHE A 287 -18.59 0.58 15.73
N PHE A 288 -18.49 -0.09 14.58
CA PHE A 288 -18.59 -1.53 14.48
C PHE A 288 -17.49 -2.26 15.28
N ILE A 289 -16.24 -1.83 15.12
CA ILE A 289 -15.09 -2.37 15.87
C ILE A 289 -15.29 -2.15 17.38
N LYS A 290 -15.74 -0.96 17.79
CA LYS A 290 -16.03 -0.67 19.20
C LYS A 290 -17.13 -1.54 19.77
N LEU A 291 -18.18 -1.81 19.00
CA LEU A 291 -19.26 -2.68 19.41
C LEU A 291 -18.78 -4.13 19.57
N LEU A 292 -17.98 -4.62 18.62
CA LEU A 292 -17.39 -5.96 18.66
C LEU A 292 -16.52 -6.16 19.92
N PHE A 293 -15.69 -5.18 20.28
CA PHE A 293 -14.82 -5.24 21.46
C PHE A 293 -15.45 -4.66 22.73
N PHE A 294 -16.72 -4.26 22.70
CA PHE A 294 -17.41 -3.64 23.82
C PHE A 294 -17.29 -4.40 25.14
N PRO A 295 -17.58 -5.73 25.22
CA PRO A 295 -17.53 -6.45 26.50
C PRO A 295 -16.13 -6.44 27.11
N LEU A 296 -15.11 -6.52 26.26
CA LEU A 296 -13.71 -6.56 26.65
C LEU A 296 -13.22 -5.20 27.14
N SER A 297 -13.54 -4.13 26.40
CA SER A 297 -13.29 -2.75 26.85
C SER A 297 -14.04 -2.45 28.15
N ALA A 298 -15.28 -2.92 28.30
CA ALA A 298 -16.06 -2.73 29.51
C ALA A 298 -15.42 -3.41 30.74
N ALA A 299 -14.91 -4.63 30.59
CA ALA A 299 -14.17 -5.32 31.64
C ALA A 299 -12.92 -4.54 32.07
N SER A 300 -12.17 -3.99 31.11
CA SER A 300 -11.02 -3.14 31.37
C SER A 300 -11.39 -1.87 32.14
N TYR A 301 -12.41 -1.13 31.70
CA TYR A 301 -12.84 0.10 32.35
C TYR A 301 -13.35 -0.14 33.77
N ARG A 302 -14.05 -1.26 34.02
CA ARG A 302 -14.43 -1.67 35.39
C ARG A 302 -13.20 -1.91 36.27
N SER A 303 -12.15 -2.57 35.75
CA SER A 303 -10.90 -2.76 36.48
C SER A 303 -10.24 -1.42 36.81
N MET A 304 -10.20 -0.49 35.85
CA MET A 304 -9.66 0.86 36.06
C MET A 304 -10.46 1.70 37.08
N ALA A 305 -11.79 1.60 37.07
CA ALA A 305 -12.62 2.27 38.05
C ALA A 305 -12.33 1.76 39.48
N LYS A 306 -12.20 0.43 39.66
CA LYS A 306 -11.79 -0.15 40.95
C LYS A 306 -10.38 0.27 41.37
N MET A 307 -9.44 0.34 40.42
CA MET A 307 -8.08 0.87 40.67
C MET A 307 -8.11 2.28 41.25
N ARG A 308 -9.03 3.13 40.79
CA ARG A 308 -9.21 4.50 41.32
C ARG A 308 -9.69 4.50 42.76
N VAL A 309 -10.61 3.59 43.13
CA VAL A 309 -11.12 3.44 44.50
C VAL A 309 -10.01 2.96 45.46
N VAL A 310 -9.13 2.06 45.02
CA VAL A 310 -8.05 1.51 45.87
C VAL A 310 -6.78 2.38 45.90
N ALA A 311 -6.69 3.44 45.09
CA ALA A 311 -5.56 4.36 45.05
C ALA A 311 -5.11 4.88 46.43
N PRO A 312 -5.98 5.34 47.35
CA PRO A 312 -5.57 5.77 48.69
C PRO A 312 -4.98 4.62 49.54
N LYS A 313 -5.48 3.38 49.37
CA LYS A 313 -4.92 2.20 50.06
C LYS A 313 -3.51 1.88 49.52
N LEU A 314 -3.30 2.00 48.21
CA LEU A 314 -1.99 1.85 47.58
C LEU A 314 -0.98 2.91 48.08
N GLU A 315 -1.41 4.15 48.27
CA GLU A 315 -0.54 5.19 48.84
C GLU A 315 -0.13 4.89 50.29
N LYS A 316 -1.03 4.35 51.11
CA LYS A 316 -0.70 3.91 52.46
C LYS A 316 0.34 2.78 52.45
N ILE A 317 0.15 1.77 51.60
CA ILE A 317 1.12 0.66 51.42
C ILE A 317 2.49 1.18 51.01
N LYS A 318 2.56 2.14 50.07
CA LYS A 318 3.81 2.78 49.66
C LYS A 318 4.50 3.56 50.78
N LYS A 319 3.74 4.28 51.59
CA LYS A 319 4.31 5.01 52.75
C LYS A 319 4.84 4.05 53.81
N GLN A 320 4.23 2.87 53.96
CA GLN A 320 4.61 1.89 54.97
C GLN A 320 5.78 0.99 54.56
N TYR A 321 5.86 0.60 53.28
CA TYR A 321 6.84 -0.36 52.77
C TYR A 321 7.77 0.22 51.68
N GLY A 322 7.85 1.55 51.54
CA GLY A 322 8.59 2.20 50.46
C GLY A 322 10.08 1.82 50.36
N ASP A 323 10.70 1.51 51.50
CA ASP A 323 12.12 1.13 51.58
C ASP A 323 12.38 -0.36 51.28
N ASP A 324 11.34 -1.20 51.32
CA ASP A 324 11.41 -2.65 51.08
C ASP A 324 10.61 -3.02 49.83
N ARG A 325 11.29 -3.01 48.67
CA ARG A 325 10.68 -3.29 47.36
C ARG A 325 9.98 -4.65 47.30
N GLU A 326 10.48 -5.64 48.00
CA GLU A 326 9.92 -6.99 47.96
C GLU A 326 8.59 -7.03 48.73
N LYS A 327 8.57 -6.49 49.96
CA LYS A 327 7.32 -6.37 50.74
C LYS A 327 6.32 -5.44 50.08
N LEU A 328 6.77 -4.36 49.47
CA LEU A 328 5.92 -3.45 48.71
C LEU A 328 5.18 -4.18 47.58
N ASN A 329 5.91 -4.95 46.77
CA ASN A 329 5.32 -5.72 45.68
C ASN A 329 4.36 -6.79 46.19
N GLN A 330 4.70 -7.50 47.26
CA GLN A 330 3.83 -8.50 47.88
C GLN A 330 2.52 -7.89 48.39
N ALA A 331 2.59 -6.80 49.16
CA ALA A 331 1.42 -6.11 49.71
C ALA A 331 0.53 -5.50 48.61
N MET A 332 1.13 -4.94 47.55
CA MET A 332 0.37 -4.47 46.38
C MET A 332 -0.37 -5.61 45.67
N MET A 333 0.30 -6.76 45.45
CA MET A 333 -0.32 -7.92 44.81
C MET A 333 -1.42 -8.54 45.68
N GLU A 334 -1.23 -8.59 47.00
CA GLU A 334 -2.25 -9.05 47.95
C GLU A 334 -3.48 -8.14 47.94
N LEU A 335 -3.28 -6.81 47.92
CA LEU A 335 -4.38 -5.85 47.76
C LEU A 335 -5.13 -6.09 46.44
N TYR A 336 -4.42 -6.24 45.31
CA TYR A 336 -5.05 -6.51 44.02
C TYR A 336 -5.85 -7.82 44.01
N LYS A 337 -5.32 -8.88 44.63
CA LYS A 337 -6.00 -10.18 44.76
C LYS A 337 -7.25 -10.07 45.62
N THR A 338 -7.15 -9.37 46.77
CA THR A 338 -8.26 -9.18 47.72
C THR A 338 -9.39 -8.39 47.10
N GLU A 339 -9.08 -7.30 46.38
CA GLU A 339 -10.05 -6.43 45.73
C GLU A 339 -10.50 -6.96 44.35
N LYS A 340 -9.96 -8.11 43.92
CA LYS A 340 -10.19 -8.76 42.62
C LYS A 340 -9.97 -7.80 41.45
N ILE A 341 -8.85 -7.08 41.48
CA ILE A 341 -8.44 -6.10 40.48
C ILE A 341 -7.33 -6.69 39.62
N ASN A 342 -7.46 -6.57 38.30
CA ASN A 342 -6.39 -6.95 37.38
C ASN A 342 -5.56 -5.69 37.03
N PRO A 343 -4.29 -5.60 37.45
CA PRO A 343 -3.43 -4.44 37.19
C PRO A 343 -3.14 -4.26 35.69
N LEU A 344 -3.15 -5.34 34.89
CA LEU A 344 -3.02 -5.30 33.44
C LEU A 344 -4.33 -4.98 32.72
N GLY A 345 -5.45 -4.95 33.47
CA GLY A 345 -6.75 -4.60 32.91
C GLY A 345 -6.76 -3.23 32.25
N GLY A 346 -5.95 -2.27 32.72
CA GLY A 346 -5.89 -0.92 32.14
C GLY A 346 -5.22 -0.81 30.77
N CYS A 347 -4.26 -1.70 30.45
CA CYS A 347 -3.57 -1.68 29.16
C CYS A 347 -4.17 -2.65 28.13
N LEU A 348 -5.07 -3.56 28.55
CA LEU A 348 -5.69 -4.54 27.66
C LEU A 348 -6.42 -3.93 26.44
N PRO A 349 -7.18 -2.82 26.57
CA PRO A 349 -7.79 -2.17 25.40
C PRO A 349 -6.74 -1.65 24.41
N VAL A 350 -5.62 -1.12 24.91
CA VAL A 350 -4.54 -0.59 24.07
C VAL A 350 -3.89 -1.71 23.27
N LEU A 351 -3.64 -2.87 23.90
CA LEU A 351 -3.04 -4.02 23.22
C LEU A 351 -3.87 -4.54 22.04
N ILE A 352 -5.19 -4.50 22.15
CA ILE A 352 -6.10 -4.93 21.07
C ILE A 352 -6.22 -3.84 20.01
N GLN A 353 -6.18 -2.57 20.44
CA GLN A 353 -6.25 -1.43 19.55
C GLN A 353 -5.03 -1.32 18.65
N ILE A 354 -3.82 -1.69 19.12
CA ILE A 354 -2.58 -1.58 18.35
C ILE A 354 -2.66 -2.35 17.01
N PRO A 355 -2.98 -3.65 16.97
CA PRO A 355 -3.14 -4.37 15.70
C PRO A 355 -4.20 -3.78 14.79
N VAL A 356 -5.34 -3.34 15.35
CA VAL A 356 -6.42 -2.73 14.56
C VAL A 356 -5.96 -1.40 13.95
N PHE A 357 -5.28 -0.56 14.74
CA PHE A 357 -4.75 0.71 14.27
C PHE A 357 -3.69 0.53 13.18
N ILE A 358 -2.74 -0.40 13.37
CA ILE A 358 -1.71 -0.69 12.36
C ILE A 358 -2.34 -1.24 11.08
N ALA A 359 -3.34 -2.12 11.21
CA ALA A 359 -4.04 -2.64 10.04
C ALA A 359 -4.81 -1.52 9.30
N LEU A 360 -5.45 -0.58 10.00
CA LEU A 360 -6.13 0.56 9.36
C LEU A 360 -5.14 1.53 8.74
N TYR A 361 -4.02 1.77 9.40
CA TYR A 361 -2.95 2.57 8.88
C TYR A 361 -2.52 2.07 7.49
N TRP A 362 -2.17 0.79 7.38
CA TRP A 362 -1.77 0.22 6.09
C TRP A 362 -2.92 0.15 5.08
N SER A 363 -4.15 -0.16 5.53
CA SER A 363 -5.33 -0.17 4.65
C SER A 363 -5.70 1.20 4.10
N ILE A 364 -5.52 2.29 4.85
CA ILE A 364 -5.81 3.63 4.33
C ILE A 364 -4.64 4.14 3.48
N LEU A 365 -3.41 3.83 3.92
CA LEU A 365 -2.21 4.36 3.31
C LEU A 365 -1.94 3.78 1.92
N GLU A 366 -2.11 2.47 1.74
CA GLU A 366 -1.77 1.77 0.48
C GLU A 366 -2.95 1.67 -0.50
N SER A 367 -4.16 2.01 -0.07
CA SER A 367 -5.35 1.92 -0.93
C SER A 367 -5.48 3.12 -1.84
N VAL A 368 -5.38 2.89 -3.14
CA VAL A 368 -5.54 3.90 -4.18
C VAL A 368 -6.94 4.55 -4.18
N GLU A 369 -7.95 3.83 -3.67
CA GLU A 369 -9.31 4.35 -3.51
C GLU A 369 -9.38 5.47 -2.47
N MET A 370 -8.42 5.50 -1.55
CA MET A 370 -8.33 6.53 -0.52
C MET A 370 -7.62 7.80 -0.99
N ARG A 371 -6.87 7.69 -2.08
CA ARG A 371 -6.15 8.80 -2.68
C ARG A 371 -7.14 9.86 -3.18
N ASN A 372 -7.02 11.09 -2.68
CA ASN A 372 -7.93 12.20 -2.97
C ASN A 372 -9.39 11.94 -2.56
N ALA A 373 -9.65 11.01 -1.64
CA ALA A 373 -11.01 10.77 -1.16
C ALA A 373 -11.45 11.92 -0.24
N PRO A 374 -12.51 12.67 -0.58
CA PRO A 374 -12.99 13.76 0.27
C PRO A 374 -13.79 13.22 1.46
N PHE A 375 -13.87 14.02 2.52
CA PHE A 375 -14.75 13.76 3.66
C PHE A 375 -15.77 14.87 3.86
N PHE A 376 -15.38 15.95 4.56
CA PHE A 376 -16.26 17.04 4.95
C PHE A 376 -15.45 18.32 5.16
N GLY A 377 -16.06 19.47 4.81
CA GLY A 377 -15.45 20.78 5.00
C GLY A 377 -14.15 20.93 4.20
N TRP A 378 -13.03 21.11 4.91
CA TRP A 378 -11.70 21.33 4.34
C TRP A 378 -10.92 20.04 4.01
N ILE A 379 -11.43 18.87 4.41
CA ILE A 379 -10.76 17.59 4.15
C ILE A 379 -11.18 17.07 2.77
N HIS A 380 -10.32 17.34 1.79
CA HIS A 380 -10.48 16.90 0.40
C HIS A 380 -9.62 15.67 0.05
N ASP A 381 -8.77 15.21 0.96
CA ASP A 381 -7.95 14.01 0.79
C ASP A 381 -7.72 13.32 2.13
N LEU A 382 -8.36 12.18 2.34
CA LEU A 382 -8.22 11.35 3.55
C LEU A 382 -6.88 10.62 3.62
N SER A 383 -6.19 10.44 2.49
CA SER A 383 -4.87 9.80 2.45
C SER A 383 -3.72 10.75 2.79
N ALA A 384 -3.94 12.06 2.67
CA ALA A 384 -2.96 13.09 3.01
C ALA A 384 -3.16 13.62 4.44
N ALA A 385 -2.16 14.34 4.96
CA ALA A 385 -2.28 15.05 6.23
C ALA A 385 -3.33 16.18 6.15
N ASP A 386 -3.98 16.49 7.28
CA ASP A 386 -4.93 17.61 7.34
C ASP A 386 -4.23 18.94 7.01
N PRO A 387 -4.63 19.65 5.94
CA PRO A 387 -3.96 20.89 5.51
C PRO A 387 -4.02 22.01 6.54
N TYR A 388 -5.02 22.00 7.42
CA TYR A 388 -5.19 23.01 8.48
C TYR A 388 -4.84 22.49 9.87
N TYR A 389 -4.43 21.21 9.98
CA TYR A 389 -4.07 20.55 11.23
C TYR A 389 -5.15 20.59 12.33
N ILE A 390 -6.41 20.78 11.96
CA ILE A 390 -7.54 20.83 12.91
C ILE A 390 -7.78 19.45 13.52
N LEU A 391 -7.79 18.38 12.71
CA LEU A 391 -7.95 17.01 13.20
C LEU A 391 -6.84 16.61 14.19
N PRO A 392 -5.53 16.77 13.89
CA PRO A 392 -4.47 16.49 14.85
C PRO A 392 -4.60 17.24 16.18
N VAL A 393 -5.04 18.50 16.17
CA VAL A 393 -5.29 19.27 17.40
C VAL A 393 -6.44 18.69 18.21
N ILE A 394 -7.56 18.36 17.57
CA ILE A 394 -8.71 17.69 18.22
C ILE A 394 -8.29 16.33 18.77
N MET A 395 -7.51 15.57 18.00
CA MET A 395 -6.96 14.29 18.42
C MET A 395 -6.11 14.46 19.68
N GLY A 396 -5.19 15.42 19.71
CA GLY A 396 -4.35 15.66 20.88
C GLY A 396 -5.13 16.10 22.12
N ALA A 397 -6.11 16.99 21.95
CA ALA A 397 -7.03 17.36 23.03
C ALA A 397 -7.80 16.14 23.57
N SER A 398 -8.28 15.27 22.67
CA SER A 398 -8.98 14.03 23.04
C SER A 398 -8.07 13.06 23.80
N MET A 399 -6.81 12.92 23.40
CA MET A 399 -5.84 12.04 24.08
C MET A 399 -5.52 12.57 25.48
N ILE A 400 -5.33 13.88 25.63
CA ILE A 400 -5.10 14.49 26.95
C ILE A 400 -6.32 14.28 27.84
N LEU A 401 -7.53 14.50 27.34
CA LEU A 401 -8.77 14.24 28.08
C LEU A 401 -8.88 12.76 28.50
N GLN A 402 -8.66 11.83 27.57
CA GLN A 402 -8.70 10.39 27.85
C GLN A 402 -7.65 9.99 28.90
N SER A 403 -6.43 10.52 28.81
CA SER A 403 -5.35 10.23 29.77
C SER A 403 -5.68 10.68 31.20
N LYS A 404 -6.44 11.77 31.35
CA LYS A 404 -6.89 12.28 32.66
C LYS A 404 -7.97 11.40 33.30
N LEU A 405 -8.70 10.61 32.50
CA LEU A 405 -9.69 9.66 33.00
C LEU A 405 -9.05 8.35 33.48
N ASN A 406 -7.83 8.05 33.04
CA ASN A 406 -7.12 6.85 33.43
C ASN A 406 -6.45 7.03 34.80
N PRO A 407 -6.53 6.03 35.70
CA PRO A 407 -5.83 6.08 36.97
C PRO A 407 -4.32 6.13 36.75
N ALA A 408 -3.62 6.97 37.52
CA ALA A 408 -2.18 7.06 37.43
C ALA A 408 -1.54 5.75 37.94
N PRO A 409 -0.54 5.20 37.23
CA PRO A 409 0.18 4.03 37.70
C PRO A 409 0.93 4.35 38.99
N PRO A 410 1.16 3.33 39.84
CA PRO A 410 1.83 3.54 41.11
C PRO A 410 3.30 3.97 40.97
N ASP A 411 4.00 3.58 39.91
CA ASP A 411 5.38 4.02 39.69
C ASP A 411 5.44 5.48 39.18
N PRO A 412 6.14 6.40 39.88
CA PRO A 412 6.26 7.81 39.45
C PRO A 412 6.91 7.97 38.06
N MET A 413 7.82 7.08 37.66
CA MET A 413 8.43 7.12 36.34
C MET A 413 7.41 6.77 35.25
N GLN A 414 6.68 5.66 35.42
CA GLN A 414 5.58 5.29 34.53
C GLN A 414 4.48 6.38 34.47
N ALA A 415 4.15 7.01 35.60
CA ALA A 415 3.16 8.09 35.64
C ALA A 415 3.60 9.33 34.86
N LYS A 416 4.89 9.69 34.93
CA LYS A 416 5.46 10.78 34.13
C LYS A 416 5.41 10.46 32.63
N LEU A 417 5.76 9.23 32.25
CA LEU A 417 5.66 8.76 30.86
C LEU A 417 4.22 8.80 30.34
N MET A 418 3.23 8.35 31.12
CA MET A 418 1.81 8.39 30.73
C MET A 418 1.26 9.81 30.53
N LYS A 419 1.84 10.83 31.18
CA LYS A 419 1.47 12.24 30.96
C LYS A 419 2.10 12.82 29.70
N ILE A 420 3.33 12.41 29.37
CA ILE A 420 4.09 12.94 28.22
C ILE A 420 3.67 12.23 26.92
N MET A 421 3.38 10.93 26.98
CA MET A 421 3.08 10.10 25.81
C MET A 421 1.92 10.63 24.95
N PRO A 422 0.77 11.08 25.51
CA PRO A 422 -0.27 11.74 24.72
C PRO A 422 0.24 12.96 23.93
N VAL A 423 1.10 13.78 24.52
CA VAL A 423 1.64 14.98 23.87
C VAL A 423 2.56 14.60 22.71
N ILE A 424 3.45 13.62 22.92
CA ILE A 424 4.34 13.11 21.86
C ILE A 424 3.51 12.54 20.71
N PHE A 425 2.55 11.65 21.00
CA PHE A 425 1.71 11.08 19.96
C PHE A 425 0.88 12.14 19.25
N SER A 426 0.38 13.16 19.96
CA SER A 426 -0.33 14.28 19.34
C SER A 426 0.49 14.96 18.27
N VAL A 427 1.79 15.20 18.52
CA VAL A 427 2.71 15.78 17.52
C VAL A 427 2.92 14.84 16.35
N VAL A 428 3.06 13.53 16.60
CA VAL A 428 3.20 12.52 15.54
C VAL A 428 1.98 12.53 14.60
N PHE A 429 0.75 12.65 15.12
CA PHE A 429 -0.47 12.69 14.30
C PHE A 429 -0.56 13.88 13.32
N PHE A 430 0.28 14.91 13.44
CA PHE A 430 0.36 15.99 12.44
C PHE A 430 0.90 15.53 11.08
N PHE A 431 1.62 14.40 11.06
CA PHE A 431 2.23 13.86 9.85
C PHE A 431 1.44 12.67 9.28
N PHE A 432 0.34 12.28 9.91
CA PHE A 432 -0.44 11.12 9.51
C PHE A 432 -1.62 11.48 8.59
N PRO A 433 -2.09 10.52 7.76
CA PRO A 433 -3.30 10.68 6.95
C PRO A 433 -4.51 11.13 7.78
N ALA A 434 -5.26 12.11 7.28
CA ALA A 434 -6.45 12.64 7.93
C ALA A 434 -7.50 11.56 8.20
N GLY A 435 -7.62 10.55 7.34
CA GLY A 435 -8.52 9.41 7.55
C GLY A 435 -8.13 8.58 8.78
N LEU A 436 -6.84 8.37 9.03
CA LEU A 436 -6.40 7.67 10.23
C LEU A 436 -6.57 8.54 11.48
N VAL A 437 -6.27 9.83 11.39
CA VAL A 437 -6.51 10.77 12.51
C VAL A 437 -8.00 10.80 12.84
N LEU A 438 -8.89 10.84 11.85
CA LEU A 438 -10.34 10.77 12.01
C LEU A 438 -10.77 9.50 12.75
N TYR A 439 -10.28 8.33 12.32
CA TYR A 439 -10.50 7.06 13.02
C TYR A 439 -10.12 7.18 14.50
N SER A 440 -8.92 7.70 14.78
CA SER A 440 -8.42 7.82 16.14
C SER A 440 -9.26 8.78 17.01
N ILE A 441 -9.73 9.90 16.45
CA ILE A 441 -10.62 10.84 17.13
C ILE A 441 -11.92 10.14 17.51
N VAL A 442 -12.60 9.51 16.54
CA VAL A 442 -13.88 8.82 16.76
C VAL A 442 -13.69 7.71 17.80
N ASN A 443 -12.63 6.92 17.67
CA ASN A 443 -12.28 5.87 18.60
C ASN A 443 -12.06 6.41 20.02
N ASN A 444 -11.37 7.55 20.17
CA ASN A 444 -11.13 8.18 21.47
C ASN A 444 -12.42 8.71 22.10
N ILE A 445 -13.26 9.40 21.31
CA ILE A 445 -14.55 9.93 21.79
C ILE A 445 -15.43 8.79 22.29
N LEU A 446 -15.55 7.69 21.53
CA LEU A 446 -16.33 6.52 21.93
C LEU A 446 -15.76 5.86 23.19
N SER A 447 -14.42 5.79 23.29
CA SER A 447 -13.74 5.24 24.48
C SER A 447 -14.01 6.09 25.72
N ILE A 448 -13.93 7.42 25.60
CA ILE A 448 -14.22 8.37 26.68
C ILE A 448 -15.68 8.23 27.12
N GLY A 449 -16.62 8.19 26.18
CA GLY A 449 -18.04 8.00 26.47
C GLY A 449 -18.33 6.68 27.18
N GLN A 450 -17.73 5.58 26.70
CA GLN A 450 -17.86 4.27 27.32
C GLN A 450 -17.28 4.23 28.74
N GLN A 451 -16.07 4.76 28.91
CA GLN A 451 -15.40 4.83 30.21
C GLN A 451 -16.22 5.66 31.20
N TRP A 452 -16.68 6.84 30.79
CA TRP A 452 -17.50 7.72 31.62
C TRP A 452 -18.81 7.04 32.06
N TYR A 453 -19.52 6.38 31.14
CA TYR A 453 -20.75 5.66 31.45
C TYR A 453 -20.53 4.55 32.48
N ILE A 454 -19.46 3.76 32.31
CA ILE A 454 -19.14 2.63 33.21
C ILE A 454 -18.69 3.14 34.58
N THR A 455 -17.79 4.13 34.63
CA THR A 455 -17.27 4.67 35.89
C THR A 455 -18.38 5.30 36.71
N ARG A 456 -19.25 6.11 36.10
CA ARG A 456 -20.38 6.73 36.79
C ARG A 456 -21.41 5.70 37.29
N GLY A 457 -21.65 4.64 36.52
CA GLY A 457 -22.51 3.54 36.95
C GLY A 457 -21.99 2.80 38.17
N LEU A 458 -20.67 2.64 38.30
CA LEU A 458 -20.04 2.02 39.47
C LEU A 458 -20.02 2.92 40.70
N GLU A 459 -19.80 4.23 40.51
CA GLU A 459 -19.89 5.24 41.58
C GLU A 459 -21.32 5.30 42.16
N ALA A 460 -22.34 5.30 41.30
CA ALA A 460 -23.75 5.30 41.71
C ALA A 460 -24.19 4.03 42.46
N GLN A 461 -23.50 2.91 42.25
CA GLN A 461 -23.75 1.63 42.95
C GLN A 461 -23.07 1.55 44.33
N GLY A 462 -22.48 2.63 44.83
CA GLY A 462 -21.95 2.71 46.20
C GLY A 462 -20.66 1.91 46.43
N LEU A 463 -19.96 1.52 45.36
CA LEU A 463 -18.61 0.96 45.46
C LEU A 463 -17.55 2.02 45.81
N ALA A 464 -17.92 3.30 45.86
CA ALA A 464 -17.11 4.39 46.38
C ALA A 464 -17.36 4.70 47.87
N ASP A 465 -18.49 4.26 48.45
CA ASP A 465 -18.95 4.68 49.79
C ASP A 465 -18.93 3.56 50.85
N LYS A 466 -18.29 2.42 50.56
CA LYS A 466 -17.93 1.44 51.60
C LYS A 466 -16.43 1.47 51.79
N HIS A 467 -15.94 2.46 52.53
CA HIS A 467 -14.95 2.37 53.63
C HIS A 467 -14.30 3.70 53.96
#